data_AF-A0A838TI68-F1
#
_entry.id   AF-A0A838TI68-F1
#
_cell.length_a   1.000
_cell.length_b   1.000
_cell.length_c   1.000
_cell.angle_alpha   90.00
_cell.angle_beta   90.00
_cell.angle_gamma   90.00
#
_symmetry.space_group_name_H-M   'P 1'
#
loop_
_entity.id
_entity.type
_entity.pdbx_description
1 polymer ?
#
loop_
_entity_poly.entity_id
_entity_poly.type
_entity_poly.pdbx_seq_one_letter_code
_entity_poly.pdbx_strand_id
1 'polypeptide(L)'
;MSQPQPRIPSSTYRLQFNREFSFAQAREIVPYLHDLGISDCYASPYFQARAESLHGYDITDHNKLNDAIGSREEYDAWVAALRERGMGQLLDFVPNHMGIGEPQNAWWADVLENGPSSEFAPYFDIDWQPLKSDLRDKVLIPILGDQYGRVLERGELKVKYDSGRFYLCYFEHEFPIAPGTYRHILQIALDQLGAHKEEDFYAELQSILTALEYLPRRAETDPERIAERAREKEIIKRRLERRCQEAPLVQEAVEKALAIINGTPGDPRSFDALDALLTDQAYRLAFWRVAAEEINYRRFFDVNDLAAIRMELPEVFDAAHQLVLELVATGAVTGLRIDHPDGLYLPNEYFEKLQRRAAQALKSSLPDDRLALYLVVEKILSGDEQLRSDWSVHGTTGYDFMNDAIGVLVDPAAERAITNAFHKFIGHTLHFGHLVYAKKRLVMRLSLANDVNVLGAMFDRISEKNRWYRDYTLDALTLAVRETIACFPVYRTYLAPNRPVSEADRAVIERAVAAAKRRNPALEESAFNFLRDILLFRFPENLEQE
;
A
#
# COMPACT_ATOMS: atom_id res chain seq x y z
N MET A 1 -27.46 17.39 -29.95
CA MET A 1 -26.22 16.62 -30.22
C MET A 1 -26.16 15.54 -29.16
N SER A 2 -26.14 14.26 -29.55
CA SER A 2 -26.04 13.14 -28.61
C SER A 2 -24.75 13.29 -27.79
N GLN A 3 -24.83 13.14 -26.47
CA GLN A 3 -23.63 13.08 -25.63
C GLN A 3 -22.75 11.92 -26.15
N PRO A 4 -21.42 12.13 -26.31
CA PRO A 4 -20.54 11.05 -26.71
C PRO A 4 -20.58 9.95 -25.65
N GLN A 5 -21.02 8.76 -26.03
CA GLN A 5 -21.01 7.58 -25.16
C GLN A 5 -19.59 7.02 -25.05
N PRO A 6 -19.23 6.40 -23.90
CA PRO A 6 -17.93 5.74 -23.76
C PRO A 6 -17.78 4.63 -24.80
N ARG A 7 -16.53 4.38 -25.23
CA ARG A 7 -16.22 3.20 -26.05
C ARG A 7 -16.39 1.96 -25.18
N ILE A 8 -17.37 1.13 -25.50
CA ILE A 8 -17.57 -0.18 -24.84
C ILE A 8 -16.94 -1.26 -25.74
N PRO A 9 -15.95 -2.02 -25.25
CA PRO A 9 -15.37 -3.13 -26.00
C PRO A 9 -16.41 -4.22 -26.33
N SER A 10 -16.36 -4.79 -27.54
CA SER A 10 -17.08 -6.03 -27.85
C SER A 10 -16.28 -7.28 -27.47
N SER A 11 -14.95 -7.17 -27.41
CA SER A 11 -14.04 -8.23 -26.98
C SER A 11 -12.73 -7.62 -26.49
N THR A 12 -12.18 -8.17 -25.41
CA THR A 12 -10.89 -7.74 -24.85
C THR A 12 -9.84 -8.84 -24.96
N TYR A 13 -8.59 -8.46 -25.21
CA TYR A 13 -7.44 -9.39 -25.19
C TYR A 13 -6.42 -8.96 -24.15
N ARG A 14 -6.19 -9.78 -23.13
CA ARG A 14 -5.26 -9.46 -22.03
C ARG A 14 -3.80 -9.56 -22.50
N LEU A 15 -3.06 -8.46 -22.39
CA LEU A 15 -1.63 -8.36 -22.65
C LEU A 15 -0.86 -8.22 -21.33
N GLN A 16 0.17 -9.04 -21.14
CA GLN A 16 1.03 -9.02 -19.97
C GLN A 16 2.32 -8.28 -20.30
N PHE A 17 2.37 -6.97 -20.04
CA PHE A 17 3.56 -6.16 -20.25
C PHE A 17 4.62 -6.40 -19.18
N ASN A 18 5.86 -6.54 -19.62
CA ASN A 18 7.07 -6.62 -18.80
C ASN A 18 8.29 -6.51 -19.73
N ARG A 19 9.51 -6.71 -19.20
CA ARG A 19 10.75 -6.66 -19.98
C ARG A 19 10.86 -7.67 -21.13
N GLU A 20 10.05 -8.73 -21.11
CA GLU A 20 10.02 -9.76 -22.16
C GLU A 20 8.88 -9.55 -23.19
N PHE A 21 7.91 -8.69 -22.86
CA PHE A 21 6.80 -8.29 -23.73
C PHE A 21 6.54 -6.77 -23.61
N SER A 22 7.24 -6.00 -24.44
CA SER A 22 7.29 -4.53 -24.48
C SER A 22 6.17 -3.90 -25.32
N PHE A 23 6.08 -2.56 -25.31
CA PHE A 23 5.19 -1.82 -26.23
C PHE A 23 5.52 -2.09 -27.70
N ALA A 24 6.79 -2.24 -28.04
CA ALA A 24 7.21 -2.58 -29.40
C ALA A 24 6.69 -3.97 -29.83
N GLN A 25 6.81 -4.98 -28.97
CA GLN A 25 6.29 -6.33 -29.25
C GLN A 25 4.75 -6.34 -29.29
N ALA A 26 4.09 -5.58 -28.41
CA ALA A 26 2.64 -5.44 -28.44
C ALA A 26 2.15 -4.81 -29.75
N ARG A 27 2.88 -3.84 -30.30
CA ARG A 27 2.60 -3.24 -31.62
C ARG A 27 2.69 -4.26 -32.75
N GLU A 28 3.67 -5.15 -32.74
CA GLU A 28 3.85 -6.16 -33.79
C GLU A 28 2.65 -7.11 -33.93
N ILE A 29 1.97 -7.42 -32.82
CA ILE A 29 0.82 -8.34 -32.83
C ILE A 29 -0.53 -7.67 -33.10
N VAL A 30 -0.58 -6.32 -33.16
CA VAL A 30 -1.84 -5.58 -33.41
C VAL A 30 -2.58 -6.04 -34.68
N PRO A 31 -1.92 -6.27 -35.84
CA PRO A 31 -2.60 -6.80 -37.02
C PRO A 31 -3.26 -8.16 -36.78
N TYR A 32 -2.56 -9.06 -36.09
CA TYR A 32 -3.09 -10.38 -35.72
C TYR A 32 -4.32 -10.26 -34.82
N LEU A 33 -4.27 -9.40 -33.80
CA LEU A 33 -5.40 -9.21 -32.88
C LEU A 33 -6.63 -8.62 -33.59
N HIS A 34 -6.41 -7.68 -34.53
CA HIS A 34 -7.48 -7.15 -35.36
C HIS A 34 -8.12 -8.25 -36.23
N ASP A 35 -7.30 -9.08 -36.89
CA ASP A 35 -7.80 -10.17 -37.74
C ASP A 35 -8.54 -11.26 -36.93
N LEU A 36 -8.14 -11.47 -35.67
CA LEU A 36 -8.84 -12.33 -34.71
C LEU A 36 -10.21 -11.77 -34.29
N GLY A 37 -10.47 -10.47 -34.52
CA GLY A 37 -11.72 -9.81 -34.14
C GLY A 37 -11.70 -9.21 -32.73
N ILE A 38 -10.52 -8.93 -32.17
CA ILE A 38 -10.37 -8.22 -30.90
C ILE A 38 -10.70 -6.74 -31.09
N SER A 39 -11.60 -6.18 -30.28
CA SER A 39 -11.91 -4.75 -30.33
C SER A 39 -10.94 -3.92 -29.50
N ASP A 40 -10.51 -4.42 -28.34
CA ASP A 40 -9.69 -3.66 -27.40
C ASP A 40 -8.60 -4.51 -26.75
N CYS A 41 -7.40 -3.95 -26.63
CA CYS A 41 -6.33 -4.56 -25.85
C CYS A 41 -6.56 -4.27 -24.36
N TYR A 42 -6.59 -5.30 -23.52
CA TYR A 42 -6.60 -5.16 -22.06
C TYR A 42 -5.17 -5.25 -21.55
N ALA A 43 -4.53 -4.11 -21.32
CA ALA A 43 -3.16 -4.02 -20.87
C ALA A 43 -3.04 -4.29 -19.36
N SER A 44 -2.07 -5.10 -18.94
CA SER A 44 -1.57 -5.10 -17.55
C SER A 44 -1.03 -3.73 -17.15
N PRO A 45 -0.81 -3.48 -15.84
CA PRO A 45 -0.20 -2.22 -15.42
C PRO A 45 1.14 -2.02 -16.11
N TYR A 46 1.40 -0.80 -16.58
CA TYR A 46 2.64 -0.42 -17.26
C TYR A 46 3.25 0.89 -16.73
N PHE A 47 2.74 1.38 -15.60
CA PHE A 47 3.42 2.44 -14.87
C PHE A 47 4.65 1.89 -14.14
N GLN A 48 5.56 2.78 -13.76
CA GLN A 48 6.84 2.40 -13.19
C GLN A 48 6.62 1.49 -11.98
N ALA A 49 7.14 0.28 -12.11
CA ALA A 49 7.24 -0.72 -11.06
C ALA A 49 8.73 -1.08 -10.88
N ARG A 50 9.02 -2.09 -10.06
CA ARG A 50 10.39 -2.60 -9.92
C ARG A 50 10.95 -3.08 -11.24
N ALA A 51 12.27 -2.95 -11.39
CA ALA A 51 12.95 -3.28 -12.65
C ALA A 51 12.74 -4.75 -13.08
N GLU A 52 12.68 -5.68 -12.11
CA GLU A 52 12.48 -7.11 -12.34
C GLU A 52 11.01 -7.53 -12.31
N SER A 53 10.06 -6.60 -12.16
CA SER A 53 8.64 -6.91 -12.12
C SER A 53 8.16 -7.49 -13.45
N LEU A 54 7.54 -8.67 -13.38
CA LEU A 54 6.92 -9.33 -14.53
C LEU A 54 5.41 -9.05 -14.65
N HIS A 55 4.84 -8.30 -13.70
CA HIS A 55 3.39 -8.11 -13.58
C HIS A 55 2.94 -6.65 -13.40
N GLY A 56 3.77 -5.76 -12.85
CA GLY A 56 3.50 -4.31 -12.76
C GLY A 56 2.57 -3.85 -11.62
N TYR A 57 2.16 -4.74 -10.72
CA TYR A 57 1.27 -4.41 -9.59
C TYR A 57 1.99 -3.73 -8.42
N ASP A 58 3.31 -3.81 -8.39
CA ASP A 58 4.23 -3.19 -7.43
C ASP A 58 4.66 -1.79 -7.88
N ILE A 59 3.69 -0.93 -8.22
CA ILE A 59 3.90 0.43 -8.74
C ILE A 59 4.73 1.26 -7.76
N THR A 60 5.84 1.82 -8.21
CA THR A 60 6.68 2.77 -7.46
C THR A 60 6.42 4.22 -7.86
N ASP A 61 5.88 4.48 -9.06
CA ASP A 61 5.47 5.80 -9.52
C ASP A 61 4.31 5.70 -10.52
N HIS A 62 3.13 6.21 -10.13
CA HIS A 62 1.93 6.23 -10.98
C HIS A 62 2.02 7.19 -12.16
N ASN A 63 2.98 8.10 -12.18
CA ASN A 63 3.09 9.17 -13.17
C ASN A 63 4.28 9.01 -14.12
N LYS A 64 4.85 7.81 -14.18
CA LYS A 64 5.93 7.46 -15.10
C LYS A 64 5.63 6.13 -15.79
N LEU A 65 5.87 6.04 -17.10
CA LEU A 65 5.85 4.75 -17.80
C LEU A 65 7.02 3.89 -17.30
N ASN A 66 6.83 2.57 -17.26
CA ASN A 66 7.91 1.68 -16.82
C ASN A 66 9.02 1.60 -17.87
N ASP A 67 10.22 2.07 -17.51
CA ASP A 67 11.41 2.03 -18.37
C ASP A 67 11.74 0.61 -18.87
N ALA A 68 11.38 -0.44 -18.13
CA ALA A 68 11.60 -1.83 -18.53
C ALA A 68 10.62 -2.32 -19.61
N ILE A 69 9.47 -1.66 -19.78
CA ILE A 69 8.44 -2.01 -20.79
C ILE A 69 8.66 -1.24 -22.10
N GLY A 70 9.17 -0.01 -22.03
CA GLY A 70 9.52 0.77 -23.22
C GLY A 70 9.36 2.28 -23.03
N SER A 71 9.79 3.03 -24.04
CA SER A 71 9.76 4.50 -24.02
C SER A 71 8.36 5.06 -24.33
N ARG A 72 8.18 6.38 -24.10
CA ARG A 72 6.94 7.08 -24.49
C ARG A 72 6.69 7.00 -26.00
N GLU A 73 7.74 7.07 -26.82
CA GLU A 73 7.65 6.94 -28.27
C GLU A 73 7.16 5.55 -28.69
N GLU A 74 7.63 4.49 -28.02
CA GLU A 74 7.17 3.12 -28.27
C GLU A 74 5.71 2.92 -27.86
N TYR A 75 5.31 3.48 -26.71
CA TYR A 75 3.92 3.51 -26.26
C TYR A 75 3.02 4.24 -27.27
N ASP A 76 3.40 5.45 -27.69
CA ASP A 76 2.62 6.25 -28.65
C ASP A 76 2.50 5.54 -30.01
N ALA A 77 3.55 4.84 -30.45
CA ALA A 77 3.53 4.05 -31.68
C ALA A 77 2.60 2.81 -31.59
N TRP A 78 2.53 2.16 -30.42
CA TRP A 78 1.57 1.08 -30.17
C TRP A 78 0.13 1.61 -30.18
N VAL A 79 -0.14 2.70 -29.46
CA VAL A 79 -1.45 3.36 -29.44
C VAL A 79 -1.88 3.81 -30.85
N ALA A 80 -0.96 4.34 -31.65
CA ALA A 80 -1.25 4.71 -33.04
C ALA A 80 -1.65 3.50 -33.88
N ALA A 81 -0.97 2.36 -33.75
CA ALA A 81 -1.30 1.14 -34.47
C ALA A 81 -2.69 0.57 -34.11
N LEU A 82 -3.10 0.69 -32.83
CA LEU A 82 -4.46 0.36 -32.39
C LEU A 82 -5.49 1.28 -33.04
N ARG A 83 -5.25 2.59 -33.00
CA ARG A 83 -6.16 3.61 -33.58
C ARG A 83 -6.36 3.45 -35.08
N GLU A 84 -5.30 3.15 -35.83
CA GLU A 84 -5.37 2.86 -37.28
C GLU A 84 -6.36 1.73 -37.62
N ARG A 85 -6.60 0.82 -36.68
CA ARG A 85 -7.50 -0.34 -36.80
C ARG A 85 -8.81 -0.17 -36.04
N GLY A 86 -9.10 1.03 -35.53
CA GLY A 86 -10.29 1.29 -34.73
C GLY A 86 -10.35 0.50 -33.42
N MET A 87 -9.20 0.01 -32.93
CA MET A 87 -9.08 -0.70 -31.66
C MET A 87 -8.88 0.30 -30.51
N GLY A 88 -9.33 -0.06 -29.32
CA GLY A 88 -9.11 0.71 -28.10
C GLY A 88 -8.22 -0.02 -27.10
N GLN A 89 -8.09 0.56 -25.92
CA GLN A 89 -7.23 0.07 -24.86
C GLN A 89 -7.91 0.22 -23.49
N LEU A 90 -8.00 -0.91 -22.79
CA LEU A 90 -8.38 -1.02 -21.39
C LEU A 90 -7.12 -1.10 -20.54
N LEU A 91 -6.82 -0.10 -19.72
CA LEU A 91 -5.67 -0.12 -18.81
C LEU A 91 -6.05 -0.70 -17.45
N ASP A 92 -5.25 -1.65 -16.97
CA ASP A 92 -5.27 -2.12 -15.59
C ASP A 92 -4.60 -1.11 -14.64
N PHE A 93 -5.39 -0.50 -13.75
CA PHE A 93 -4.94 0.53 -12.83
C PHE A 93 -4.98 0.03 -11.38
N VAL A 94 -3.92 0.34 -10.62
CA VAL A 94 -3.72 -0.13 -9.24
C VAL A 94 -3.85 1.05 -8.26
N PRO A 95 -5.05 1.29 -7.67
CA PRO A 95 -5.27 2.39 -6.75
C PRO A 95 -4.99 2.04 -5.29
N ASN A 96 -4.99 0.76 -4.90
CA ASN A 96 -5.01 0.40 -3.48
C ASN A 96 -3.63 0.55 -2.81
N HIS A 97 -2.55 0.33 -3.55
CA HIS A 97 -1.22 0.13 -2.97
C HIS A 97 -0.09 0.51 -3.92
N MET A 98 1.13 0.62 -3.37
CA MET A 98 2.38 0.86 -4.08
C MET A 98 3.47 -0.10 -3.64
N GLY A 99 4.41 -0.40 -4.53
CA GLY A 99 5.64 -1.11 -4.23
C GLY A 99 6.58 -0.26 -3.37
N ILE A 100 7.07 -0.84 -2.27
CA ILE A 100 7.94 -0.16 -1.29
C ILE A 100 9.28 -0.87 -1.00
N GLY A 101 9.57 -1.97 -1.70
CA GLY A 101 10.80 -2.76 -1.47
C GLY A 101 12.05 -2.24 -2.19
N GLU A 102 11.92 -1.18 -3.01
CA GLU A 102 13.03 -0.56 -3.72
C GLU A 102 13.00 0.98 -3.59
N PRO A 103 14.16 1.66 -3.69
CA PRO A 103 14.28 3.10 -3.40
C PRO A 103 13.62 4.03 -4.43
N GLN A 104 13.06 3.53 -5.53
CA GLN A 104 12.46 4.40 -6.57
C GLN A 104 11.10 4.98 -6.15
N ASN A 105 10.46 4.46 -5.10
CA ASN A 105 9.24 5.05 -4.57
C ASN A 105 9.58 6.31 -3.76
N ALA A 106 9.52 7.47 -4.41
CA ALA A 106 9.87 8.76 -3.81
C ALA A 106 8.98 9.13 -2.61
N TRP A 107 7.69 8.77 -2.66
CA TRP A 107 6.76 9.03 -1.54
C TRP A 107 7.16 8.22 -0.31
N TRP A 108 7.41 6.93 -0.49
CA TRP A 108 7.82 6.05 0.61
C TRP A 108 9.20 6.43 1.16
N ALA A 109 10.16 6.74 0.27
CA ALA A 109 11.49 7.19 0.69
C ALA A 109 11.42 8.47 1.54
N ASP A 110 10.58 9.43 1.17
CA ASP A 110 10.39 10.65 1.96
C ASP A 110 9.75 10.37 3.33
N VAL A 111 8.81 9.43 3.41
CA VAL A 111 8.22 8.93 4.67
C VAL A 111 9.27 8.28 5.56
N LEU A 112 10.13 7.42 5.00
CA LEU A 112 11.21 6.78 5.78
C LEU A 112 12.27 7.80 6.26
N GLU A 113 12.48 8.88 5.51
CA GLU A 113 13.42 9.93 5.90
C GLU A 113 12.85 10.89 6.96
N ASN A 114 11.54 11.18 6.90
CA ASN A 114 10.93 12.27 7.67
C ASN A 114 9.87 11.84 8.69
N GLY A 115 9.43 10.59 8.67
CA GLY A 115 8.40 10.07 9.56
C GLY A 115 7.08 10.83 9.43
N PRO A 116 6.37 11.11 10.53
CA PRO A 116 5.13 11.90 10.53
C PRO A 116 5.25 13.27 9.86
N SER A 117 6.45 13.87 9.83
CA SER A 117 6.70 15.17 9.16
C SER A 117 6.96 15.07 7.66
N SER A 118 6.69 13.94 7.01
CA SER A 118 6.70 13.81 5.55
C SER A 118 5.44 14.42 4.95
N GLU A 119 5.57 15.12 3.81
CA GLU A 119 4.42 15.58 3.01
C GLU A 119 3.59 14.40 2.48
N PHE A 120 4.20 13.21 2.39
CA PHE A 120 3.58 11.96 1.95
C PHE A 120 3.19 11.04 3.11
N ALA A 121 3.43 11.42 4.38
CA ALA A 121 2.95 10.61 5.52
C ALA A 121 1.44 10.34 5.47
N PRO A 122 0.57 11.30 5.08
CA PRO A 122 -0.87 11.04 4.92
C PRO A 122 -1.21 10.15 3.71
N TYR A 123 -0.30 9.97 2.75
CA TYR A 123 -0.57 9.21 1.53
C TYR A 123 -0.68 7.71 1.81
N PHE A 124 0.06 7.21 2.80
CA PHE A 124 0.05 5.82 3.21
C PHE A 124 -0.79 5.60 4.46
N ASP A 125 -1.35 4.40 4.58
CA ASP A 125 -2.13 4.01 5.76
C ASP A 125 -1.21 3.40 6.83
N ILE A 126 -0.63 4.28 7.65
CA ILE A 126 0.35 3.95 8.70
C ILE A 126 -0.25 4.24 10.08
N ASP A 127 -0.22 3.26 10.98
CA ASP A 127 -0.47 3.46 12.39
C ASP A 127 0.81 3.99 13.08
N TRP A 128 0.85 5.31 13.28
CA TRP A 128 1.95 6.00 13.94
C TRP A 128 1.95 5.85 15.47
N GLN A 129 0.87 5.31 16.05
CA GLN A 129 0.73 5.11 17.49
C GLN A 129 0.33 3.66 17.82
N PRO A 130 1.12 2.66 17.38
CA PRO A 130 0.80 1.27 17.62
C PRO A 130 0.93 0.92 19.11
N LEU A 131 0.37 -0.23 19.52
CA LEU A 131 0.43 -0.72 20.91
C LEU A 131 1.88 -0.81 21.44
N LYS A 132 2.83 -1.13 20.57
CA LYS A 132 4.25 -1.19 20.91
C LYS A 132 4.84 0.22 20.95
N SER A 133 5.13 0.72 22.15
CA SER A 133 5.66 2.07 22.38
C SER A 133 6.93 2.38 21.58
N ASP A 134 7.79 1.37 21.36
CA ASP A 134 9.06 1.53 20.64
C ASP A 134 8.88 1.81 19.14
N LEU A 135 7.66 1.60 18.62
CA LEU A 135 7.27 1.89 17.22
C LEU A 135 6.51 3.22 17.08
N ARG A 136 6.32 3.99 18.16
CA ARG A 136 5.71 5.33 18.04
C ARG A 136 6.54 6.19 17.11
N ASP A 137 5.85 6.87 16.18
CA ASP A 137 6.43 7.74 15.16
C ASP A 137 7.45 7.04 14.24
N LYS A 138 7.36 5.70 14.12
CA LYS A 138 8.24 4.87 13.28
C LYS A 138 7.48 3.91 12.40
N VAL A 139 8.04 3.60 11.24
CA VAL A 139 7.58 2.52 10.36
C VAL A 139 8.38 1.25 10.62
N LEU A 140 7.73 0.12 10.88
CA LEU A 140 8.42 -1.17 10.97
C LEU A 140 8.71 -1.74 9.57
N ILE A 141 9.97 -2.04 9.27
CA ILE A 141 10.39 -2.65 7.99
C ILE A 141 10.95 -4.07 8.24
N PRO A 142 10.13 -5.12 8.05
CA PRO A 142 10.52 -6.50 8.36
C PRO A 142 11.27 -7.15 7.19
N ILE A 143 12.53 -6.75 6.98
CA ILE A 143 13.36 -7.18 5.83
C ILE A 143 14.65 -7.91 6.21
N LEU A 144 15.03 -7.87 7.49
CA LEU A 144 16.28 -8.48 7.92
C LEU A 144 16.20 -10.01 7.84
N GLY A 145 17.30 -10.65 7.44
CA GLY A 145 17.41 -12.11 7.29
C GLY A 145 17.59 -12.86 8.62
N ASP A 146 17.96 -12.14 9.68
CA ASP A 146 18.18 -12.65 11.05
C ASP A 146 17.78 -11.58 12.08
N GLN A 147 17.96 -11.85 13.37
CA GLN A 147 17.73 -10.90 14.46
C GLN A 147 18.62 -9.66 14.31
N TYR A 148 18.03 -8.47 14.54
CA TYR A 148 18.68 -7.15 14.39
C TYR A 148 20.11 -7.09 14.93
N GLY A 149 20.33 -7.46 16.19
CA GLY A 149 21.67 -7.39 16.80
C GLY A 149 22.71 -8.28 16.10
N ARG A 150 22.31 -9.44 15.57
CA ARG A 150 23.24 -10.32 14.83
C ARG A 150 23.60 -9.72 13.47
N VAL A 151 22.61 -9.15 12.78
CA VAL A 151 22.82 -8.48 11.49
C VAL A 151 23.73 -7.25 11.67
N LEU A 152 23.47 -6.46 12.71
CA LEU A 152 24.27 -5.31 13.09
C LEU A 152 25.73 -5.72 13.37
N GLU A 153 25.95 -6.65 14.30
CA GLU A 153 27.31 -7.05 14.75
C GLU A 153 28.11 -7.82 13.70
N ARG A 154 27.46 -8.37 12.67
CA ARG A 154 28.13 -8.93 11.48
C ARG A 154 28.60 -7.86 10.49
N GLY A 155 28.25 -6.59 10.71
CA GLY A 155 28.56 -5.49 9.81
C GLY A 155 27.81 -5.55 8.48
N GLU A 156 26.62 -6.17 8.46
CA GLU A 156 25.76 -6.27 7.28
C GLU A 156 24.99 -4.95 7.03
N LEU A 157 24.79 -4.14 8.08
CA LEU A 157 24.24 -2.79 8.01
C LEU A 157 25.38 -1.77 7.88
N LYS A 158 25.35 -0.95 6.83
CA LYS A 158 26.39 0.06 6.60
C LYS A 158 25.82 1.39 6.18
N VAL A 159 26.16 2.45 6.92
CA VAL A 159 25.89 3.82 6.51
C VAL A 159 26.93 4.25 5.48
N LYS A 160 26.46 4.85 4.40
CA LYS A 160 27.26 5.43 3.33
C LYS A 160 26.87 6.89 3.12
N TYR A 161 27.74 7.61 2.42
CA TYR A 161 27.53 8.99 2.00
C TYR A 161 27.64 9.08 0.49
N ASP A 162 26.73 9.82 -0.13
CA ASP A 162 26.71 10.10 -1.56
C ASP A 162 26.00 11.45 -1.78
N SER A 163 26.54 12.35 -2.61
CA SER A 163 25.89 13.62 -3.00
C SER A 163 25.10 14.34 -1.89
N GLY A 164 25.73 14.61 -0.73
CA GLY A 164 25.10 15.37 0.36
C GLY A 164 24.09 14.60 1.21
N ARG A 165 23.85 13.31 0.94
CA ARG A 165 22.95 12.45 1.71
C ARG A 165 23.67 11.28 2.35
N PHE A 166 23.21 10.89 3.54
CA PHE A 166 23.58 9.63 4.18
C PHE A 166 22.45 8.62 3.98
N TYR A 167 22.82 7.37 3.74
CA TYR A 167 21.86 6.28 3.55
C TYR A 167 22.43 5.00 4.16
N LEU A 168 21.54 4.16 4.66
CA LEU A 168 21.85 2.84 5.20
C LEU A 168 21.70 1.80 4.09
N CYS A 169 22.74 0.99 3.89
CA CYS A 169 22.69 -0.20 3.05
C CYS A 169 22.47 -1.46 3.89
N TYR A 170 21.60 -2.33 3.40
CA TYR A 170 21.50 -3.73 3.80
C TYR A 170 21.44 -4.58 2.52
N PHE A 171 22.59 -5.12 2.12
CA PHE A 171 22.79 -5.71 0.79
C PHE A 171 22.38 -4.73 -0.33
N GLU A 172 21.40 -5.10 -1.16
CA GLU A 172 20.82 -4.28 -2.23
C GLU A 172 19.83 -3.21 -1.74
N HIS A 173 19.36 -3.29 -0.50
CA HIS A 173 18.38 -2.33 0.04
C HIS A 173 19.06 -1.06 0.52
N GLU A 174 18.47 0.08 0.17
CA GLU A 174 18.89 1.40 0.60
C GLU A 174 17.78 2.09 1.39
N PHE A 175 18.11 2.63 2.56
CA PHE A 175 17.20 3.40 3.40
C PHE A 175 17.78 4.78 3.68
N PRO A 176 16.99 5.86 3.58
CA PRO A 176 17.49 7.20 3.88
C PRO A 176 17.87 7.31 5.36
N ILE A 177 18.87 8.14 5.68
CA ILE A 177 19.12 8.58 7.05
C ILE A 177 18.40 9.91 7.26
N ALA A 178 17.65 10.03 8.35
CA ALA A 178 16.93 11.25 8.67
C ALA A 178 17.91 12.42 8.85
N PRO A 179 17.74 13.57 8.16
CA PRO A 179 18.71 14.67 8.15
C PRO A 179 19.14 15.14 9.54
N GLY A 180 18.19 15.35 10.48
CA GLY A 180 18.52 15.75 11.85
C GLY A 180 19.38 14.75 12.64
N THR A 181 19.55 13.52 12.14
CA THR A 181 20.42 12.48 12.73
C THR A 181 21.82 12.47 12.10
N TYR A 182 22.06 13.23 11.02
CA TYR A 182 23.41 13.42 10.45
C TYR A 182 24.39 13.96 11.49
N ARG A 183 23.90 14.66 12.53
CA ARG A 183 24.71 15.12 13.67
C ARG A 183 25.52 14.00 14.34
N HIS A 184 24.99 12.77 14.39
CA HIS A 184 25.73 11.61 14.94
C HIS A 184 27.01 11.33 14.15
N ILE A 185 27.00 11.61 12.84
CA ILE A 185 28.13 11.39 11.92
C ILE A 185 29.01 12.63 11.86
N LEU A 186 28.40 13.80 11.62
CA LEU A 186 29.10 15.05 11.38
C LEU A 186 29.78 15.61 12.63
N GLN A 187 29.32 15.28 13.83
CA GLN A 187 30.03 15.65 15.07
C GLN A 187 31.37 14.92 15.16
N ILE A 188 31.41 13.62 14.85
CA ILE A 188 32.65 12.83 14.82
C ILE A 188 33.59 13.38 13.75
N ALA A 189 33.07 13.74 12.57
CA ALA A 189 33.86 14.35 11.50
C ALA A 189 34.43 15.72 11.94
N LEU A 190 33.63 16.56 12.59
CA LEU A 190 34.07 17.87 13.10
C LEU A 190 35.18 17.71 14.15
N ASP A 191 35.05 16.76 15.07
CA ASP A 191 36.03 16.51 16.13
C ASP A 191 37.40 16.12 15.54
N GLN A 192 37.41 15.35 14.45
CA GLN A 192 38.63 14.99 13.72
C GLN A 192 39.30 16.19 13.01
N LEU A 193 38.52 17.22 12.68
CA LEU A 193 39.00 18.46 12.10
C LEU A 193 39.43 19.49 13.15
N GLY A 194 39.49 19.12 14.44
CA GLY A 194 39.78 20.04 15.54
C GLY A 194 41.12 20.79 15.48
N ALA A 195 42.07 20.35 14.64
CA ALA A 195 43.32 21.06 14.36
C ALA A 195 43.16 22.22 13.35
N HIS A 196 42.02 22.30 12.65
CA HIS A 196 41.73 23.19 11.54
C HIS A 196 40.63 24.20 11.88
N LYS A 197 40.50 24.62 13.14
CA LYS A 197 39.41 25.50 13.62
C LYS A 197 39.37 26.87 12.96
N GLU A 198 40.52 27.34 12.48
CA GLU A 198 40.67 28.65 11.83
C GLU A 198 40.28 28.61 10.34
N GLU A 199 40.04 27.42 9.79
CA GLU A 199 39.68 27.26 8.38
C GLU A 199 38.18 27.50 8.16
N ASP A 200 37.82 28.17 7.06
CA ASP A 200 36.42 28.51 6.73
C ASP A 200 35.51 27.27 6.65
N PHE A 201 36.05 26.13 6.19
CA PHE A 201 35.28 24.89 6.09
C PHE A 201 34.86 24.34 7.46
N TYR A 202 35.63 24.62 8.52
CA TYR A 202 35.31 24.18 9.88
C TYR A 202 34.08 24.95 10.40
N ALA A 203 34.08 26.27 10.23
CA ALA A 203 32.95 27.12 10.59
C ALA A 203 31.68 26.79 9.80
N GLU A 204 31.79 26.51 8.51
CA GLU A 204 30.62 26.10 7.70
C GLU A 204 30.08 24.72 8.12
N LEU A 205 30.94 23.76 8.49
CA LEU A 205 30.49 22.46 9.02
C LEU A 205 29.77 22.61 10.37
N GLN A 206 30.25 23.51 11.25
CA GLN A 206 29.53 23.87 12.48
C GLN A 206 28.16 24.51 12.19
N SER A 207 28.09 25.38 11.17
CA SER A 207 26.83 26.00 10.74
C SER A 207 25.85 24.96 10.19
N ILE A 208 26.34 23.96 9.44
CA ILE A 208 25.54 22.82 8.97
C ILE A 208 25.00 22.01 10.16
N LEU A 209 25.83 21.66 11.13
CA LEU A 209 25.41 20.96 12.36
C LEU A 209 24.32 21.73 13.11
N THR A 210 24.51 23.05 13.26
CA THR A 210 23.52 23.93 13.89
C THR A 210 22.20 23.91 13.13
N ALA A 211 22.24 24.02 11.79
CA ALA A 211 21.04 23.99 10.97
C ALA A 211 20.29 22.65 11.09
N LEU A 212 21.01 21.52 11.19
CA LEU A 212 20.43 20.20 11.41
C LEU A 212 19.72 20.07 12.77
N GLU A 213 20.25 20.72 13.81
CA GLU A 213 19.64 20.74 15.15
C GLU A 213 18.33 21.54 15.18
N TYR A 214 18.26 22.64 14.42
CA TYR A 214 17.07 23.50 14.34
C TYR A 214 16.00 23.02 13.35
N LEU A 215 16.25 21.94 12.60
CA LEU A 215 15.21 21.35 11.77
C LEU A 215 13.96 21.02 12.60
N PRO A 216 12.75 21.30 12.10
CA PRO A 216 11.52 20.84 12.74
C PRO A 216 11.60 19.33 13.04
N ARG A 217 11.15 18.92 14.22
CA ARG A 217 11.24 17.52 14.68
C ARG A 217 10.45 16.61 13.72
N ARG A 218 10.90 15.37 13.54
CA ARG A 218 10.26 14.38 12.65
C ARG A 218 8.81 13.98 13.03
N ALA A 219 8.41 14.28 14.27
CA ALA A 219 7.07 14.01 14.78
C ALA A 219 6.16 15.25 14.70
N GLU A 220 6.66 16.36 14.13
CA GLU A 220 5.86 17.57 13.93
C GLU A 220 4.84 17.34 12.81
N THR A 221 3.59 17.74 13.04
CA THR A 221 2.49 17.55 12.10
C THR A 221 1.89 18.86 11.61
N ASP A 222 2.37 19.99 12.12
CA ASP A 222 1.97 21.31 11.61
C ASP A 222 2.42 21.52 10.14
N PRO A 223 1.52 21.88 9.22
CA PRO A 223 1.84 22.02 7.80
C PRO A 223 2.94 23.03 7.48
N GLU A 224 3.04 24.16 8.22
CA GLU A 224 4.09 25.16 7.98
C GLU A 224 5.46 24.61 8.37
N ARG A 225 5.50 23.88 9.49
CA ARG A 225 6.72 23.22 9.97
C ARG A 225 7.14 22.04 9.09
N ILE A 226 6.20 21.29 8.52
CA ILE A 226 6.48 20.26 7.51
C ILE A 226 7.12 20.90 6.28
N ALA A 227 6.53 21.96 5.73
CA ALA A 227 7.06 22.67 4.56
C ALA A 227 8.44 23.29 4.83
N GLU A 228 8.65 23.84 6.03
CA GLU A 228 9.96 24.31 6.49
C GLU A 228 10.98 23.17 6.49
N ARG A 229 10.65 22.03 7.11
CA ARG A 229 11.54 20.86 7.16
C ARG A 229 11.88 20.37 5.76
N ALA A 230 10.89 20.24 4.88
CA ALA A 230 11.06 19.77 3.50
C ALA A 230 12.01 20.66 2.69
N ARG A 231 11.94 21.98 2.88
CA ARG A 231 12.84 22.94 2.22
C ARG A 231 14.23 22.97 2.84
N GLU A 232 14.33 23.12 4.16
CA GLU A 232 15.60 23.33 4.85
C GLU A 232 16.49 22.08 4.80
N LYS A 233 15.91 20.87 4.86
CA LYS A 233 16.69 19.62 4.73
C LYS A 233 17.47 19.57 3.42
N GLU A 234 16.86 19.99 2.32
CA GLU A 234 17.49 19.97 0.99
C GLU A 234 18.54 21.06 0.83
N ILE A 235 18.32 22.23 1.46
CA ILE A 235 19.35 23.28 1.52
C ILE A 235 20.57 22.78 2.27
N ILE A 236 20.38 22.12 3.42
CA ILE A 236 21.47 21.60 4.24
C ILE A 236 22.24 20.48 3.50
N LYS A 237 21.55 19.54 2.86
CA LYS A 237 22.18 18.48 2.03
C LYS A 237 23.07 19.08 0.94
N ARG A 238 22.59 20.08 0.19
CA ARG A 238 23.38 20.80 -0.83
C ARG A 238 24.58 21.52 -0.24
N ARG A 239 24.43 22.14 0.95
CA ARG A 239 25.56 22.79 1.65
C ARG A 239 26.63 21.77 2.01
N LEU A 240 26.24 20.62 2.54
CA LEU A 240 27.14 19.52 2.88
C LEU A 240 27.85 18.94 1.65
N GLU A 241 27.11 18.65 0.59
CA GLU A 241 27.67 18.18 -0.69
C GLU A 241 28.76 19.12 -1.19
N ARG A 242 28.42 20.40 -1.32
CA ARG A 242 29.34 21.43 -1.78
C ARG A 242 30.58 21.53 -0.88
N ARG A 243 30.42 21.42 0.45
CA ARG A 243 31.56 21.46 1.38
C ARG A 243 32.50 20.27 1.18
N CYS A 244 31.96 19.07 1.00
CA CYS A 244 32.77 17.89 0.74
C CYS A 244 33.50 17.97 -0.60
N GLN A 245 32.87 18.57 -1.62
CA GLN A 245 33.50 18.77 -2.94
C GLN A 245 34.62 19.82 -2.91
N GLU A 246 34.44 20.92 -2.16
CA GLU A 246 35.42 22.01 -2.10
C GLU A 246 36.58 21.74 -1.14
N ALA A 247 36.38 20.93 -0.09
CA ALA A 247 37.37 20.67 0.95
C ALA A 247 37.62 19.16 1.14
N PRO A 248 38.67 18.58 0.53
CA PRO A 248 38.99 17.15 0.67
C PRO A 248 39.14 16.68 2.11
N LEU A 249 39.67 17.54 3.00
CA LEU A 249 39.78 17.22 4.43
C LEU A 249 38.41 16.95 5.09
N VAL A 250 37.35 17.64 4.66
CA VAL A 250 35.99 17.41 5.17
C VAL A 250 35.46 16.07 4.67
N GLN A 251 35.65 15.75 3.39
CA GLN A 251 35.29 14.45 2.83
C GLN A 251 36.00 13.30 3.56
N GLU A 252 37.32 13.42 3.78
CA GLU A 252 38.10 12.41 4.53
C GLU A 252 37.62 12.26 5.98
N ALA A 253 37.24 13.36 6.64
CA ALA A 253 36.71 13.32 7.99
C ALA A 253 35.34 12.62 8.06
N VAL A 254 34.48 12.84 7.06
CA VAL A 254 33.20 12.13 6.92
C VAL A 254 33.43 10.64 6.70
N GLU A 255 34.35 10.26 5.81
CA GLU A 255 34.68 8.84 5.56
C GLU A 255 35.21 8.13 6.81
N LYS A 256 36.08 8.79 7.57
CA LYS A 256 36.57 8.27 8.86
C LYS A 256 35.46 8.16 9.90
N ALA A 257 34.54 9.14 9.97
CA ALA A 257 33.38 9.08 10.85
C ALA A 257 32.47 7.89 10.49
N LEU A 258 32.23 7.63 9.20
CA LEU A 258 31.48 6.47 8.73
C LEU A 258 32.20 5.15 9.07
N ALA A 259 33.52 5.08 8.95
CA ALA A 259 34.28 3.89 9.33
C ALA A 259 34.15 3.59 10.83
N ILE A 260 34.14 4.62 11.68
CA ILE A 260 33.91 4.48 13.13
C ILE A 260 32.48 3.99 13.40
N ILE A 261 31.48 4.64 12.80
CA ILE A 261 30.07 4.31 13.03
C ILE A 261 29.73 2.89 12.57
N ASN A 262 30.21 2.48 11.39
CA ASN A 262 29.92 1.16 10.83
C ASN A 262 30.49 -0.02 11.63
N GLY A 263 31.28 0.23 12.67
CA GLY A 263 31.78 -0.77 13.59
C GLY A 263 32.78 -1.74 12.96
N THR A 264 33.27 -2.66 13.79
CA THR A 264 34.24 -3.70 13.43
C THR A 264 33.69 -5.06 13.86
N PRO A 265 33.40 -5.97 12.90
CA PRO A 265 32.94 -7.32 13.22
C PRO A 265 33.90 -8.03 14.20
N GLY A 266 33.35 -8.62 15.25
CA GLY A 266 34.12 -9.22 16.35
C GLY A 266 34.31 -8.31 17.57
N ASP A 267 33.96 -7.03 17.49
CA ASP A 267 33.85 -6.11 18.63
C ASP A 267 32.43 -5.54 18.73
N PRO A 268 31.53 -6.15 19.52
CA PRO A 268 30.13 -5.70 19.62
C PRO A 268 29.98 -4.23 20.02
N ARG A 269 30.85 -3.71 20.90
CA ARG A 269 30.77 -2.32 21.39
C ARG A 269 31.11 -1.29 20.33
N SER A 270 31.82 -1.69 19.27
CA SER A 270 32.10 -0.81 18.13
C SER A 270 30.85 -0.44 17.33
N PHE A 271 29.73 -1.16 17.51
CA PHE A 271 28.45 -0.89 16.83
C PHE A 271 27.50 0.00 17.64
N ASP A 272 27.82 0.36 18.89
CA ASP A 272 26.96 1.17 19.77
C ASP A 272 26.57 2.52 19.11
N ALA A 273 27.48 3.12 18.33
CA ALA A 273 27.22 4.36 17.60
C ALA A 273 26.23 4.19 16.43
N LEU A 274 26.36 3.09 15.67
CA LEU A 274 25.39 2.77 14.62
C LEU A 274 24.04 2.41 15.22
N ASP A 275 24.00 1.65 16.31
CA ASP A 275 22.75 1.32 16.99
C ASP A 275 21.99 2.56 17.47
N ALA A 276 22.71 3.53 18.06
CA ALA A 276 22.14 4.81 18.48
C ALA A 276 21.61 5.61 17.28
N LEU A 277 22.36 5.67 16.17
CA LEU A 277 21.91 6.30 14.93
C LEU A 277 20.65 5.64 14.37
N LEU A 278 20.61 4.30 14.29
CA LEU A 278 19.48 3.53 13.77
C LEU A 278 18.24 3.66 14.66
N THR A 279 18.43 3.74 15.98
CA THR A 279 17.35 3.97 16.95
C THR A 279 16.66 5.32 16.73
N ASP A 280 17.37 6.32 16.22
CA ASP A 280 16.82 7.66 15.95
C ASP A 280 16.14 7.82 14.57
N GLN A 281 16.10 6.77 13.75
CA GLN A 281 15.44 6.83 12.44
C GLN A 281 13.90 6.80 12.55
N ALA A 282 13.23 7.26 11.49
CA ALA A 282 11.77 7.17 11.36
C ALA A 282 11.28 5.78 10.93
N TYR A 283 12.19 4.81 10.85
CA TYR A 283 11.88 3.42 10.63
C TYR A 283 12.66 2.53 11.60
N ARG A 284 12.18 1.30 11.75
CA ARG A 284 12.85 0.24 12.50
C ARG A 284 12.96 -0.99 11.63
N LEU A 285 14.19 -1.37 11.28
CA LEU A 285 14.44 -2.63 10.58
C LEU A 285 14.24 -3.81 11.54
N ALA A 286 13.58 -4.87 11.08
CA ALA A 286 13.32 -6.05 11.87
C ALA A 286 13.44 -7.34 11.08
N PHE A 287 13.59 -8.46 11.80
CA PHE A 287 13.61 -9.80 11.21
C PHE A 287 12.30 -10.08 10.46
N TRP A 288 12.36 -10.53 9.21
CA TRP A 288 11.17 -10.67 8.35
C TRP A 288 10.02 -11.49 8.98
N ARG A 289 10.34 -12.43 9.88
CA ARG A 289 9.33 -13.26 10.56
C ARG A 289 8.48 -12.53 11.59
N VAL A 290 8.86 -11.32 12.03
CA VAL A 290 8.02 -10.53 12.95
C VAL A 290 6.92 -9.72 12.24
N ALA A 291 6.93 -9.70 10.89
CA ALA A 291 5.99 -8.92 10.09
C ALA A 291 4.53 -9.18 10.46
N ALA A 292 4.15 -10.45 10.60
CA ALA A 292 2.80 -10.87 10.90
C ALA A 292 2.24 -10.28 12.21
N GLU A 293 3.11 -9.94 13.17
CA GLU A 293 2.73 -9.53 14.53
C GLU A 293 2.96 -8.04 14.81
N GLU A 294 3.86 -7.36 14.09
CA GLU A 294 4.26 -5.98 14.43
C GLU A 294 4.10 -4.95 13.30
N ILE A 295 3.72 -5.34 12.07
CA ILE A 295 3.66 -4.41 10.93
C ILE A 295 2.62 -3.30 11.11
N ASN A 296 3.05 -2.04 11.10
CA ASN A 296 2.18 -0.90 11.44
C ASN A 296 1.73 -0.07 10.24
N TYR A 297 1.63 -0.67 9.07
CA TYR A 297 0.99 -0.08 7.91
C TYR A 297 0.10 -1.12 7.22
N ARG A 298 -0.99 -0.66 6.61
CA ARG A 298 -1.89 -1.54 5.86
C ARG A 298 -1.18 -2.01 4.59
N ARG A 299 -1.27 -3.32 4.34
CA ARG A 299 -0.66 -4.00 3.19
C ARG A 299 -1.72 -4.41 2.16
N PHE A 300 -1.25 -4.81 0.97
CA PHE A 300 -2.01 -5.71 0.11
C PHE A 300 -1.88 -7.16 0.63
N PHE A 301 -2.96 -7.70 1.19
CA PHE A 301 -2.97 -8.99 1.88
C PHE A 301 -1.81 -9.12 2.89
N ASP A 302 -0.96 -10.14 2.77
CA ASP A 302 0.21 -10.37 3.62
C ASP A 302 1.54 -10.04 2.93
N VAL A 303 1.49 -9.27 1.83
CA VAL A 303 2.68 -8.83 1.09
C VAL A 303 3.27 -7.57 1.72
N ASN A 304 4.35 -7.73 2.48
CA ASN A 304 5.03 -6.61 3.17
C ASN A 304 5.51 -5.52 2.21
N ASP A 305 5.80 -5.92 0.98
CA ASP A 305 6.41 -5.09 -0.04
C ASP A 305 5.42 -4.16 -0.78
N LEU A 306 4.13 -4.21 -0.40
CA LEU A 306 3.04 -3.45 -0.99
C LEU A 306 2.30 -2.66 0.10
N ALA A 307 2.64 -1.38 0.27
CA ALA A 307 1.99 -0.50 1.22
C ALA A 307 0.75 0.14 0.62
N ALA A 308 -0.34 0.15 1.38
CA ALA A 308 -1.59 0.72 0.92
C ALA A 308 -1.59 2.24 0.95
N ILE A 309 -2.21 2.84 -0.06
CA ILE A 309 -2.39 4.29 -0.18
C ILE A 309 -3.83 4.71 0.09
N ARG A 310 -4.00 5.94 0.57
CA ARG A 310 -5.24 6.49 1.09
C ARG A 310 -6.05 7.24 0.04
N MET A 311 -6.62 6.48 -0.90
CA MET A 311 -7.39 7.00 -2.04
C MET A 311 -8.66 7.78 -1.68
N GLU A 312 -9.12 7.69 -0.43
CA GLU A 312 -10.19 8.53 0.09
C GLU A 312 -9.77 10.01 0.23
N LEU A 313 -8.47 10.29 0.32
CA LEU A 313 -7.94 11.65 0.40
C LEU A 313 -7.87 12.27 -1.01
N PRO A 314 -8.46 13.46 -1.23
CA PRO A 314 -8.51 14.07 -2.55
C PRO A 314 -7.15 14.26 -3.23
N GLU A 315 -6.16 14.69 -2.47
CA GLU A 315 -4.78 14.94 -2.89
C GLU A 315 -4.06 13.66 -3.31
N VAL A 316 -4.26 12.55 -2.60
CA VAL A 316 -3.66 11.24 -2.94
C VAL A 316 -4.24 10.73 -4.25
N PHE A 317 -5.57 10.81 -4.40
CA PHE A 317 -6.22 10.46 -5.65
C PHE A 317 -5.69 11.32 -6.80
N ASP A 318 -5.66 12.64 -6.63
CA ASP A 318 -5.27 13.55 -7.72
C ASP A 318 -3.78 13.37 -8.07
N ALA A 319 -2.91 13.06 -7.10
CA ALA A 319 -1.50 12.73 -7.32
C ALA A 319 -1.29 11.40 -8.05
N ALA A 320 -2.02 10.35 -7.69
CA ALA A 320 -1.87 9.02 -8.30
C ALA A 320 -2.55 8.88 -9.68
N HIS A 321 -3.45 9.80 -10.06
CA HIS A 321 -4.23 9.68 -11.31
C HIS A 321 -3.79 10.63 -12.43
N GLN A 322 -2.72 11.41 -12.28
CA GLN A 322 -2.38 12.45 -13.27
C GLN A 322 -2.10 11.85 -14.66
N LEU A 323 -1.16 10.90 -14.74
CA LEU A 323 -0.80 10.29 -16.01
C LEU A 323 -1.95 9.49 -16.63
N VAL A 324 -2.69 8.69 -15.84
CA VAL A 324 -3.83 7.93 -16.40
C VAL A 324 -4.91 8.87 -16.96
N LEU A 325 -5.19 10.00 -16.31
CA LEU A 325 -6.14 10.98 -16.82
C LEU A 325 -5.61 11.74 -18.05
N GLU A 326 -4.30 11.96 -18.17
CA GLU A 326 -3.68 12.44 -19.41
C GLU A 326 -3.89 11.44 -20.56
N LEU A 327 -3.67 10.15 -20.30
CA LEU A 327 -3.86 9.10 -21.29
C LEU A 327 -5.34 8.95 -21.70
N VAL A 328 -6.28 9.16 -20.77
CA VAL A 328 -7.71 9.26 -21.08
C VAL A 328 -8.01 10.50 -21.92
N ALA A 329 -7.48 11.67 -21.55
CA ALA A 329 -7.70 12.93 -22.26
C ALA A 329 -7.23 12.88 -23.72
N THR A 330 -6.14 12.16 -23.99
CA THR A 330 -5.60 11.96 -25.35
C THR A 330 -6.32 10.85 -26.12
N GLY A 331 -7.22 10.10 -25.48
CA GLY A 331 -7.88 8.91 -26.03
C GLY A 331 -6.92 7.74 -26.26
N ALA A 332 -5.76 7.71 -25.59
CA ALA A 332 -4.84 6.58 -25.63
C ALA A 332 -5.41 5.42 -24.80
N VAL A 333 -6.01 5.74 -23.66
CA VAL A 333 -6.77 4.82 -22.83
C VAL A 333 -8.26 5.12 -23.02
N THR A 334 -9.04 4.10 -23.39
CA THR A 334 -10.48 4.22 -23.65
C THR A 334 -11.34 3.55 -22.58
N GLY A 335 -10.73 2.83 -21.65
CA GLY A 335 -11.36 2.30 -20.46
C GLY A 335 -10.35 1.92 -19.38
N LEU A 336 -10.83 1.70 -18.16
CA LEU A 336 -10.02 1.22 -17.04
C LEU A 336 -10.56 -0.08 -16.44
N ARG A 337 -9.65 -0.98 -16.06
CA ARG A 337 -9.90 -2.06 -15.13
C ARG A 337 -9.28 -1.67 -13.80
N ILE A 338 -10.06 -1.67 -12.72
CA ILE A 338 -9.58 -1.31 -11.39
C ILE A 338 -9.18 -2.56 -10.61
N ASP A 339 -7.92 -2.61 -10.22
CA ASP A 339 -7.37 -3.63 -9.34
C ASP A 339 -7.87 -3.47 -7.90
N HIS A 340 -8.25 -4.59 -7.29
CA HIS A 340 -8.53 -4.69 -5.87
C HIS A 340 -9.34 -3.52 -5.24
N PRO A 341 -10.50 -3.13 -5.81
CA PRO A 341 -11.36 -2.08 -5.25
C PRO A 341 -11.87 -2.41 -3.85
N ASP A 342 -11.97 -3.70 -3.50
CA ASP A 342 -12.35 -4.17 -2.17
C ASP A 342 -11.28 -3.87 -1.10
N GLY A 343 -10.09 -3.39 -1.47
CA GLY A 343 -9.09 -2.85 -0.54
C GLY A 343 -9.28 -1.36 -0.22
N LEU A 344 -10.06 -0.62 -1.02
CA LEU A 344 -10.25 0.82 -0.84
C LEU A 344 -11.13 1.13 0.38
N TYR A 345 -10.89 2.28 1.02
CA TYR A 345 -11.70 2.73 2.15
C TYR A 345 -13.15 3.04 1.72
N LEU A 346 -13.31 3.86 0.66
CA LEU A 346 -14.61 4.29 0.10
C LEU A 346 -14.69 4.02 -1.42
N PRO A 347 -14.88 2.75 -1.85
CA PRO A 347 -14.81 2.39 -3.27
C PRO A 347 -15.87 3.09 -4.13
N ASN A 348 -17.09 3.30 -3.61
CA ASN A 348 -18.13 3.98 -4.37
C ASN A 348 -17.76 5.45 -4.67
N GLU A 349 -17.24 6.17 -3.66
CA GLU A 349 -16.79 7.55 -3.82
C GLU A 349 -15.59 7.64 -4.78
N TYR A 350 -14.69 6.66 -4.73
CA TYR A 350 -13.60 6.51 -5.69
C TYR A 350 -14.12 6.39 -7.13
N PHE A 351 -15.09 5.52 -7.40
CA PHE A 351 -15.66 5.35 -8.75
C PHE A 351 -16.37 6.61 -9.23
N GLU A 352 -17.18 7.26 -8.39
CA GLU A 352 -17.83 8.53 -8.73
C GLU A 352 -16.80 9.62 -9.05
N LYS A 353 -15.73 9.72 -8.26
CA LYS A 353 -14.65 10.69 -8.49
C LYS A 353 -13.92 10.39 -9.80
N LEU A 354 -13.60 9.12 -10.07
CA LEU A 354 -12.94 8.70 -11.30
C LEU A 354 -13.77 9.02 -12.54
N GLN A 355 -15.07 8.71 -12.55
CA GLN A 355 -15.96 9.04 -13.65
C GLN A 355 -16.06 10.55 -13.89
N ARG A 356 -16.18 11.36 -12.82
CA ARG A 356 -16.18 12.83 -12.93
C ARG A 356 -14.88 13.37 -13.52
N ARG A 357 -13.72 12.85 -13.06
CA ARG A 357 -12.40 13.27 -13.54
C ARG A 357 -12.16 12.83 -14.99
N ALA A 358 -12.64 11.65 -15.37
CA ALA A 358 -12.60 11.19 -16.76
C ALA A 358 -13.47 12.06 -17.68
N ALA A 359 -14.68 12.46 -17.28
CA ALA A 359 -15.51 13.39 -18.03
C ALA A 359 -14.81 14.75 -18.25
N GLN A 360 -14.15 15.26 -17.20
CA GLN A 360 -13.35 16.49 -17.28
C GLN A 360 -12.17 16.33 -18.27
N ALA A 361 -11.43 15.24 -18.18
CA ALA A 361 -10.32 14.92 -19.07
C ALA A 361 -10.76 14.81 -20.55
N LEU A 362 -11.93 14.20 -20.80
CA LEU A 362 -12.55 14.05 -22.12
C LEU A 362 -13.24 15.33 -22.62
N LYS A 363 -13.28 16.39 -21.81
CA LYS A 363 -14.01 17.65 -22.09
C LYS A 363 -15.47 17.41 -22.45
N SER A 364 -16.09 16.42 -21.80
CA SER A 364 -17.50 16.07 -21.96
C SER A 364 -18.30 16.44 -20.72
N SER A 365 -19.63 16.53 -20.85
CA SER A 365 -20.49 16.50 -19.67
C SER A 365 -20.50 15.08 -19.08
N LEU A 366 -20.72 14.98 -17.77
CA LEU A 366 -20.98 13.69 -17.14
C LEU A 366 -22.36 13.20 -17.64
N PRO A 367 -22.46 11.99 -18.22
CA PRO A 367 -23.74 11.45 -18.66
C PRO A 367 -24.72 11.22 -17.50
N ASP A 368 -26.01 11.08 -17.81
CA ASP A 368 -27.07 10.88 -16.82
C ASP A 368 -26.88 9.58 -16.00
N ASP A 369 -26.34 8.53 -16.63
CA ASP A 369 -25.97 7.26 -15.99
C ASP A 369 -24.63 7.32 -15.24
N ARG A 370 -23.94 8.47 -15.30
CA ARG A 370 -22.64 8.75 -14.66
C ARG A 370 -21.47 7.91 -15.20
N LEU A 371 -21.61 7.31 -16.39
CA LEU A 371 -20.60 6.46 -17.01
C LEU A 371 -19.87 7.19 -18.14
N ALA A 372 -18.91 8.05 -17.79
CA ALA A 372 -18.11 8.80 -18.77
C ALA A 372 -16.98 7.97 -19.42
N LEU A 373 -16.48 6.96 -18.70
CA LEU A 373 -15.40 6.07 -19.12
C LEU A 373 -15.81 4.62 -18.91
N TYR A 374 -15.48 3.74 -19.86
CA TYR A 374 -15.67 2.30 -19.67
C TYR A 374 -14.82 1.82 -18.50
N LEU A 375 -15.47 1.25 -17.48
CA LEU A 375 -14.86 0.96 -16.19
C LEU A 375 -15.31 -0.42 -15.70
N VAL A 376 -14.38 -1.35 -15.57
CA VAL A 376 -14.64 -2.67 -14.97
C VAL A 376 -13.79 -2.84 -13.72
N VAL A 377 -14.24 -3.70 -12.81
CA VAL A 377 -13.61 -3.84 -11.50
C VAL A 377 -13.26 -5.30 -11.18
N GLU A 378 -12.09 -5.52 -10.59
CA GLU A 378 -11.75 -6.84 -10.07
C GLU A 378 -12.48 -7.08 -8.73
N LYS A 379 -13.71 -7.57 -8.82
CA LYS A 379 -14.53 -7.86 -7.63
C LYS A 379 -15.03 -9.28 -7.67
N ILE A 380 -14.77 -10.03 -6.59
CA ILE A 380 -15.23 -11.41 -6.44
C ILE A 380 -16.63 -11.39 -5.82
N LEU A 381 -17.61 -11.96 -6.53
CA LEU A 381 -18.97 -12.15 -6.04
C LEU A 381 -19.09 -13.55 -5.43
N SER A 382 -19.65 -13.63 -4.21
CA SER A 382 -19.82 -14.89 -3.48
C SER A 382 -21.26 -15.37 -3.51
N GLY A 383 -21.50 -16.56 -4.07
CA GLY A 383 -22.85 -17.14 -4.16
C GLY A 383 -23.80 -16.22 -4.94
N ASP A 384 -24.94 -15.89 -4.35
CA ASP A 384 -25.97 -15.04 -4.97
C ASP A 384 -25.69 -13.52 -4.86
N GLU A 385 -24.51 -13.13 -4.36
CA GLU A 385 -24.10 -11.72 -4.26
C GLU A 385 -24.14 -11.06 -5.64
N GLN A 386 -24.75 -9.87 -5.71
CA GLN A 386 -24.80 -9.07 -6.92
C GLN A 386 -23.83 -7.90 -6.82
N LEU A 387 -23.27 -7.47 -7.96
CA LEU A 387 -22.53 -6.22 -8.03
C LEU A 387 -23.45 -5.07 -7.61
N ARG A 388 -22.90 -4.13 -6.83
CA ARG A 388 -23.71 -3.05 -6.30
C ARG A 388 -24.22 -2.14 -7.42
N SER A 389 -25.53 -1.90 -7.44
CA SER A 389 -26.18 -1.09 -8.46
C SER A 389 -25.88 0.41 -8.34
N ASP A 390 -25.36 0.85 -7.19
CA ASP A 390 -24.97 2.25 -6.95
C ASP A 390 -23.55 2.57 -7.44
N TRP A 391 -22.75 1.56 -7.83
CA TRP A 391 -21.42 1.78 -8.35
C TRP A 391 -21.46 2.27 -9.79
N SER A 392 -20.73 3.36 -10.07
CA SER A 392 -20.59 3.92 -11.43
C SER A 392 -19.57 3.13 -12.27
N VAL A 393 -19.81 1.82 -12.42
CA VAL A 393 -18.99 0.85 -13.14
C VAL A 393 -19.85 0.05 -14.12
N HIS A 394 -19.23 -0.55 -15.13
CA HIS A 394 -19.90 -1.35 -16.16
C HIS A 394 -20.01 -2.84 -15.82
N GLY A 395 -19.20 -3.34 -14.88
CA GLY A 395 -19.22 -4.75 -14.49
C GLY A 395 -17.96 -5.20 -13.76
N THR A 396 -17.87 -6.50 -13.53
CA THR A 396 -16.67 -7.15 -12.98
C THR A 396 -15.71 -7.57 -14.08
N THR A 397 -14.56 -8.15 -13.73
CA THR A 397 -13.66 -8.82 -14.68
C THR A 397 -14.14 -10.20 -15.14
N GLY A 398 -15.31 -10.68 -14.68
CA GLY A 398 -15.97 -11.88 -15.23
C GLY A 398 -15.76 -13.20 -14.46
N TYR A 399 -15.27 -13.17 -13.22
CA TYR A 399 -15.13 -14.41 -12.40
C TYR A 399 -16.48 -15.07 -12.09
N ASP A 400 -17.53 -14.27 -11.97
CA ASP A 400 -18.93 -14.69 -11.89
C ASP A 400 -19.34 -15.51 -13.12
N PHE A 401 -19.18 -14.95 -14.32
CA PHE A 401 -19.46 -15.66 -15.57
C PHE A 401 -18.61 -16.92 -15.73
N MET A 402 -17.33 -16.86 -15.35
CA MET A 402 -16.43 -18.03 -15.40
C MET A 402 -16.99 -19.18 -14.54
N ASN A 403 -17.45 -18.90 -13.32
CA ASN A 403 -18.02 -19.92 -12.44
C ASN A 403 -19.33 -20.50 -12.99
N ASP A 404 -20.21 -19.66 -13.54
CA ASP A 404 -21.47 -20.11 -14.16
C ASP A 404 -21.21 -20.98 -15.39
N ALA A 405 -20.31 -20.55 -16.28
CA ALA A 405 -19.94 -21.28 -17.49
C ALA A 405 -19.29 -22.64 -17.16
N ILE A 406 -18.41 -22.69 -16.16
CA ILE A 406 -17.85 -23.95 -15.68
C ILE A 406 -18.94 -24.83 -15.04
N GLY A 407 -19.87 -24.24 -14.29
CA GLY A 407 -20.97 -24.94 -13.65
C GLY A 407 -21.84 -25.74 -14.65
N VAL A 408 -22.05 -25.22 -15.86
CA VAL A 408 -22.78 -25.92 -16.93
C VAL A 408 -22.05 -27.20 -17.40
N LEU A 409 -20.71 -27.27 -17.25
CA LEU A 409 -19.90 -28.41 -17.65
C LEU A 409 -19.82 -29.51 -16.57
N VAL A 410 -20.37 -29.26 -15.37
CA VAL A 410 -20.34 -30.21 -14.25
C VAL A 410 -21.62 -31.06 -14.23
N ASP A 411 -21.47 -32.40 -14.19
CA ASP A 411 -22.60 -33.32 -14.03
C ASP A 411 -23.04 -33.40 -12.54
N PRO A 412 -24.21 -32.86 -12.16
CA PRO A 412 -24.67 -32.87 -10.77
C PRO A 412 -25.00 -34.29 -10.27
N ALA A 413 -25.30 -35.26 -11.14
CA ALA A 413 -25.59 -36.63 -10.73
C ALA A 413 -24.35 -37.34 -10.15
N ALA A 414 -23.15 -36.88 -10.50
CA ALA A 414 -21.89 -37.44 -10.04
C ALA A 414 -21.45 -36.96 -8.65
N GLU A 415 -22.05 -35.89 -8.10
CA GLU A 415 -21.61 -35.24 -6.85
C GLU A 415 -21.41 -36.27 -5.72
N ARG A 416 -22.44 -37.05 -5.41
CA ARG A 416 -22.39 -38.03 -4.32
C ARG A 416 -21.28 -39.07 -4.50
N ALA A 417 -21.05 -39.52 -5.73
CA ALA A 417 -20.01 -40.51 -6.02
C ALA A 417 -18.61 -39.93 -5.82
N ILE A 418 -18.37 -38.71 -6.33
CA ILE A 418 -17.09 -38.00 -6.19
C ILE A 418 -16.82 -37.66 -4.71
N THR A 419 -17.80 -37.11 -4.00
CA THR A 419 -17.67 -36.78 -2.56
C THR A 419 -17.35 -38.02 -1.72
N ASN A 420 -18.00 -39.15 -1.99
CA ASN A 420 -17.71 -40.40 -1.28
C ASN A 420 -16.30 -40.93 -1.59
N ALA A 421 -15.87 -40.85 -2.86
CA ALA A 421 -14.52 -41.25 -3.25
C ALA A 421 -13.46 -40.38 -2.56
N PHE A 422 -13.67 -39.06 -2.53
CA PHE A 422 -12.80 -38.12 -1.83
C PHE A 422 -12.74 -38.39 -0.33
N HIS A 423 -13.89 -38.56 0.35
CA HIS A 423 -13.93 -38.89 1.78
C HIS A 423 -13.23 -40.21 2.11
N LYS A 424 -13.40 -41.23 1.25
CA LYS A 424 -12.68 -42.51 1.41
C LYS A 424 -11.17 -42.33 1.25
N PHE A 425 -10.74 -41.50 0.30
CA PHE A 425 -9.33 -41.21 0.06
C PHE A 425 -8.67 -40.48 1.25
N ILE A 426 -9.33 -39.46 1.81
CA ILE A 426 -8.77 -38.68 2.94
C ILE A 426 -9.05 -39.30 4.32
N GLY A 427 -9.89 -40.35 4.38
CA GLY A 427 -10.19 -41.10 5.61
C GLY A 427 -11.08 -40.38 6.63
N HIS A 428 -11.68 -39.24 6.28
CA HIS A 428 -12.59 -38.49 7.15
C HIS A 428 -13.57 -37.63 6.34
N THR A 429 -14.59 -37.10 7.02
CA THR A 429 -15.57 -36.18 6.44
C THR A 429 -15.37 -34.78 7.00
N LEU A 430 -15.43 -33.76 6.16
CA LEU A 430 -15.34 -32.37 6.59
C LEU A 430 -16.37 -31.51 5.85
N HIS A 431 -17.25 -30.85 6.60
CA HIS A 431 -18.19 -29.90 6.00
C HIS A 431 -17.41 -28.67 5.50
N PHE A 432 -17.58 -28.31 4.22
CA PHE A 432 -16.82 -27.22 3.60
C PHE A 432 -16.93 -25.90 4.37
N GLY A 433 -18.11 -25.55 4.87
CA GLY A 433 -18.29 -24.36 5.71
C GLY A 433 -17.49 -24.35 7.02
N HIS A 434 -17.20 -25.53 7.60
CA HIS A 434 -16.31 -25.64 8.76
C HIS A 434 -14.84 -25.46 8.36
N LEU A 435 -14.45 -26.00 7.21
CA LEU A 435 -13.12 -25.78 6.66
C LEU A 435 -12.89 -24.29 6.38
N VAL A 436 -13.81 -23.60 5.70
CA VAL A 436 -13.71 -22.16 5.39
C VAL A 436 -13.54 -21.34 6.67
N TYR A 437 -14.42 -21.52 7.65
CA TYR A 437 -14.32 -20.83 8.94
C TYR A 437 -12.97 -21.10 9.64
N ALA A 438 -12.54 -22.37 9.70
CA ALA A 438 -11.28 -22.73 10.32
C ALA A 438 -10.07 -22.12 9.61
N LYS A 439 -10.09 -22.06 8.28
CA LYS A 439 -9.00 -21.48 7.47
C LYS A 439 -8.97 -19.96 7.52
N LYS A 440 -10.13 -19.28 7.52
CA LYS A 440 -10.19 -17.83 7.78
C LYS A 440 -9.56 -17.48 9.14
N ARG A 441 -9.88 -18.24 10.20
CA ARG A 441 -9.25 -18.08 11.52
C ARG A 441 -7.76 -18.35 11.52
N LEU A 442 -7.31 -19.36 10.78
CA LEU A 442 -5.89 -19.68 10.67
C LEU A 442 -5.11 -18.53 10.05
N VAL A 443 -5.60 -17.96 8.94
CA VAL A 443 -4.96 -16.82 8.26
C VAL A 443 -4.90 -15.59 9.19
N MET A 444 -6.00 -15.29 9.89
CA MET A 444 -6.05 -14.20 10.89
C MET A 444 -5.22 -14.42 12.15
N ARG A 445 -4.68 -15.63 12.37
CA ARG A 445 -3.76 -15.93 13.47
C ARG A 445 -2.31 -15.95 13.03
N LEU A 446 -2.04 -16.19 11.75
CA LEU A 446 -0.69 -16.40 11.23
C LEU A 446 -0.23 -15.26 10.33
N SER A 447 -0.95 -14.93 9.26
CA SER A 447 -0.51 -13.93 8.28
C SER A 447 -1.03 -12.51 8.58
N LEU A 448 -2.24 -12.42 9.16
CA LEU A 448 -2.96 -11.17 9.43
C LEU A 448 -3.20 -10.96 10.94
N ALA A 449 -2.27 -11.44 11.78
CA ALA A 449 -2.43 -11.36 13.23
C ALA A 449 -2.43 -9.91 13.70
N ASN A 450 -1.47 -9.11 13.25
CA ASN A 450 -1.41 -7.70 13.62
C ASN A 450 -2.61 -6.90 13.11
N ASP A 451 -3.07 -7.14 11.87
CA ASP A 451 -4.24 -6.46 11.32
C ASP A 451 -5.48 -6.65 12.21
N VAL A 452 -5.69 -7.86 12.74
CA VAL A 452 -6.77 -8.15 13.70
C VAL A 452 -6.51 -7.52 15.07
N ASN A 453 -5.26 -7.48 15.54
CA ASN A 453 -4.89 -6.84 16.80
C ASN A 453 -5.12 -5.32 16.75
N VAL A 454 -4.82 -4.67 15.62
CA VAL A 454 -5.08 -3.24 15.38
C VAL A 454 -6.58 -2.98 15.46
N LEU A 455 -7.41 -3.79 14.78
CA LEU A 455 -8.87 -3.68 14.88
C LEU A 455 -9.37 -3.92 16.31
N GLY A 456 -8.78 -4.88 17.03
CA GLY A 456 -9.05 -5.13 18.45
C GLY A 456 -8.75 -3.91 19.31
N ALA A 457 -7.58 -3.29 19.13
CA ALA A 457 -7.15 -2.09 19.84
C ALA A 457 -7.99 -0.84 19.49
N MET A 458 -8.45 -0.72 18.24
CA MET A 458 -9.43 0.30 17.85
C MET A 458 -10.75 0.07 18.59
N PHE A 459 -11.23 -1.17 18.63
CA PHE A 459 -12.48 -1.50 19.30
C PHE A 459 -12.41 -1.30 20.82
N ASP A 460 -11.27 -1.62 21.42
CA ASP A 460 -10.95 -1.39 22.83
C ASP A 460 -11.00 0.10 23.19
N ARG A 461 -10.31 0.96 22.41
CA ARG A 461 -10.39 2.43 22.56
C ARG A 461 -11.82 2.95 22.49
N ILE A 462 -12.67 2.38 21.64
CA ILE A 462 -14.09 2.75 21.57
C ILE A 462 -14.85 2.27 22.81
N SER A 463 -14.59 1.05 23.31
CA SER A 463 -15.22 0.55 24.53
C SER A 463 -14.88 1.39 25.76
N GLU A 464 -13.63 1.87 25.88
CA GLU A 464 -13.17 2.71 27.00
C GLU A 464 -13.93 4.05 27.08
N LYS A 465 -14.40 4.58 25.94
CA LYS A 465 -15.21 5.81 25.88
C LYS A 465 -16.61 5.62 26.49
N ASN A 466 -17.07 4.40 26.78
CA ASN A 466 -18.42 4.15 27.29
C ASN A 466 -18.44 3.30 28.58
N ARG A 467 -19.06 3.82 29.64
CA ARG A 467 -19.21 3.14 30.94
C ARG A 467 -19.89 1.76 30.89
N TRP A 468 -20.69 1.47 29.87
CA TRP A 468 -21.36 0.17 29.71
C TRP A 468 -20.45 -0.91 29.13
N TYR A 469 -19.36 -0.52 28.47
CA TYR A 469 -18.51 -1.43 27.69
C TYR A 469 -17.03 -1.40 28.12
N ARG A 470 -16.62 -0.42 28.94
CA ARG A 470 -15.23 -0.21 29.38
C ARG A 470 -14.56 -1.37 30.12
N ASP A 471 -15.33 -2.33 30.62
CA ASP A 471 -14.79 -3.47 31.39
C ASP A 471 -14.51 -4.70 30.48
N TYR A 472 -14.77 -4.61 29.17
CA TYR A 472 -14.32 -5.63 28.24
C TYR A 472 -12.81 -5.63 28.14
N THR A 473 -12.21 -6.82 28.16
CA THR A 473 -10.77 -6.96 27.93
C THR A 473 -10.45 -6.87 26.43
N LEU A 474 -9.29 -6.32 26.08
CA LEU A 474 -8.74 -6.33 24.72
C LEU A 474 -8.78 -7.73 24.06
N ASP A 475 -8.49 -8.80 24.80
CA ASP A 475 -8.53 -10.17 24.26
C ASP A 475 -9.95 -10.57 23.82
N ALA A 476 -10.96 -10.33 24.67
CA ALA A 476 -12.36 -10.59 24.35
C ALA A 476 -12.84 -9.82 23.10
N LEU A 477 -12.47 -8.54 22.99
CA LEU A 477 -12.82 -7.68 21.85
C LEU A 477 -12.13 -8.13 20.56
N THR A 478 -10.82 -8.43 20.64
CA THR A 478 -10.03 -8.96 19.52
C THR A 478 -10.58 -10.29 19.04
N LEU A 479 -10.99 -11.17 19.96
CA LEU A 479 -11.61 -12.43 19.63
C LEU A 479 -13.00 -12.24 18.98
N ALA A 480 -13.82 -11.33 19.50
CA ALA A 480 -15.12 -11.00 18.89
C ALA A 480 -14.96 -10.52 17.44
N VAL A 481 -13.97 -9.66 17.17
CA VAL A 481 -13.61 -9.21 15.81
C VAL A 481 -13.20 -10.40 14.95
N ARG A 482 -12.22 -11.20 15.38
CA ARG A 482 -11.70 -12.36 14.63
C ARG A 482 -12.80 -13.37 14.29
N GLU A 483 -13.62 -13.72 15.27
CA GLU A 483 -14.68 -14.72 15.12
C GLU A 483 -15.79 -14.21 14.19
N THR A 484 -16.08 -12.91 14.23
CA THR A 484 -17.05 -12.28 13.33
C THR A 484 -16.53 -12.24 11.88
N ILE A 485 -15.29 -11.81 11.65
CA ILE A 485 -14.66 -11.82 10.30
C ILE A 485 -14.67 -13.24 9.70
N ALA A 486 -14.37 -14.27 10.51
CA ALA A 486 -14.39 -15.66 10.05
C ALA A 486 -15.78 -16.14 9.61
N CYS A 487 -16.84 -15.46 10.01
CA CYS A 487 -18.22 -15.77 9.68
C CYS A 487 -18.82 -14.91 8.56
N PHE A 488 -18.07 -13.94 8.00
CA PHE A 488 -18.56 -13.18 6.86
C PHE A 488 -18.76 -14.08 5.63
N PRO A 489 -19.95 -14.04 4.99
CA PRO A 489 -20.27 -14.84 3.81
C PRO A 489 -19.81 -14.21 2.49
N VAL A 490 -19.39 -12.94 2.52
CA VAL A 490 -18.93 -12.14 1.38
C VAL A 490 -17.51 -11.62 1.66
N TYR A 491 -16.86 -11.02 0.66
CA TYR A 491 -15.53 -10.44 0.81
C TYR A 491 -15.53 -9.27 1.79
N ARG A 492 -16.49 -8.34 1.67
CA ARG A 492 -16.69 -7.23 2.60
C ARG A 492 -18.10 -6.64 2.48
N THR A 493 -18.42 -5.75 3.40
CA THR A 493 -19.56 -4.83 3.32
C THR A 493 -19.09 -3.42 2.94
N TYR A 494 -20.02 -2.57 2.50
CA TYR A 494 -19.71 -1.25 1.92
C TYR A 494 -20.44 -0.11 2.63
N LEU A 495 -20.10 0.07 3.90
CA LEU A 495 -20.60 1.16 4.71
C LEU A 495 -19.77 2.43 4.47
N ALA A 496 -20.42 3.58 4.57
CA ALA A 496 -19.76 4.88 4.46
C ALA A 496 -20.22 5.77 5.63
N PRO A 497 -19.31 6.54 6.24
CA PRO A 497 -19.68 7.52 7.26
C PRO A 497 -20.78 8.46 6.75
N ASN A 498 -21.70 8.86 7.63
CA ASN A 498 -22.80 9.78 7.29
C ASN A 498 -23.76 9.28 6.19
N ARG A 499 -23.72 7.98 5.85
CA ARG A 499 -24.68 7.34 4.94
C ARG A 499 -25.50 6.29 5.68
N PRO A 500 -26.78 6.10 5.32
CA PRO A 500 -27.58 5.03 5.90
C PRO A 500 -27.00 3.66 5.53
N VAL A 501 -26.96 2.74 6.48
CA VAL A 501 -26.55 1.35 6.23
C VAL A 501 -27.60 0.67 5.36
N SER A 502 -27.16 0.12 4.23
CA SER A 502 -28.05 -0.62 3.31
C SER A 502 -28.62 -1.87 3.98
N GLU A 503 -29.81 -2.30 3.56
CA GLU A 503 -30.42 -3.51 4.11
C GLU A 503 -29.59 -4.77 3.79
N ALA A 504 -28.93 -4.80 2.63
CA ALA A 504 -28.04 -5.88 2.23
C ALA A 504 -26.82 -5.97 3.18
N ASP A 505 -26.13 -4.87 3.43
CA ASP A 505 -24.98 -4.82 4.34
C ASP A 505 -25.40 -5.15 5.79
N ARG A 506 -26.55 -4.62 6.23
CA ARG A 506 -27.13 -4.92 7.54
C ARG A 506 -27.35 -6.42 7.71
N ALA A 507 -28.02 -7.06 6.76
CA ALA A 507 -28.32 -8.49 6.81
C ALA A 507 -27.04 -9.35 6.82
N VAL A 508 -26.00 -8.94 6.09
CA VAL A 508 -24.70 -9.61 6.11
C VAL A 508 -24.04 -9.51 7.49
N ILE A 509 -23.96 -8.31 8.06
CA ILE A 509 -23.35 -8.07 9.38
C ILE A 509 -24.09 -8.85 10.47
N GLU A 510 -25.42 -8.73 10.51
CA GLU A 510 -26.23 -9.40 11.54
C GLU A 510 -26.12 -10.93 11.42
N ARG A 511 -26.06 -11.48 10.21
CA ARG A 511 -25.84 -12.92 9.96
C ARG A 511 -24.46 -13.37 10.43
N ALA A 512 -23.41 -12.62 10.10
CA ALA A 512 -22.03 -12.94 10.48
C ALA A 512 -21.87 -12.93 12.01
N VAL A 513 -22.37 -11.89 12.68
CA VAL A 513 -22.35 -11.77 14.15
C VAL A 513 -23.15 -12.91 14.80
N ALA A 514 -24.36 -13.19 14.32
CA ALA A 514 -25.17 -14.28 14.87
C ALA A 514 -24.49 -15.66 14.71
N ALA A 515 -23.81 -15.89 13.58
CA ALA A 515 -23.03 -17.11 13.35
C ALA A 515 -21.81 -17.18 14.28
N ALA A 516 -21.10 -16.07 14.49
CA ALA A 516 -19.96 -15.99 15.39
C ALA A 516 -20.35 -16.30 16.84
N LYS A 517 -21.49 -15.74 17.32
CA LYS A 517 -22.07 -16.06 18.63
C LYS A 517 -22.35 -17.56 18.78
N ARG A 518 -23.05 -18.16 17.81
CA ARG A 518 -23.39 -19.60 17.85
C ARG A 518 -22.15 -20.51 17.86
N ARG A 519 -21.07 -20.10 17.19
CA ARG A 519 -19.81 -20.87 17.16
C ARG A 519 -18.99 -20.74 18.45
N ASN A 520 -19.20 -19.68 19.22
CA ASN A 520 -18.37 -19.34 20.37
C ASN A 520 -19.23 -19.13 21.64
N PRO A 521 -19.94 -20.17 22.14
CA PRO A 521 -20.87 -20.04 23.28
C PRO A 521 -20.19 -19.75 24.63
N ALA A 522 -18.86 -19.92 24.72
CA ALA A 522 -18.09 -19.60 25.92
C ALA A 522 -17.72 -18.11 26.03
N LEU A 523 -17.90 -17.33 24.97
CA LEU A 523 -17.63 -15.90 24.96
C LEU A 523 -18.88 -15.11 25.32
N GLU A 524 -18.67 -13.95 25.93
CA GLU A 524 -19.77 -13.07 26.32
C GLU A 524 -20.50 -12.53 25.08
N GLU A 525 -21.82 -12.77 25.01
CA GLU A 525 -22.63 -12.37 23.86
C GLU A 525 -22.69 -10.84 23.65
N SER A 526 -22.53 -10.10 24.73
CA SER A 526 -22.61 -8.64 24.78
C SER A 526 -21.49 -7.98 23.96
N ALA A 527 -20.29 -8.55 23.92
CA ALA A 527 -19.18 -8.07 23.08
C ALA A 527 -19.51 -8.18 21.58
N PHE A 528 -20.16 -9.27 21.16
CA PHE A 528 -20.64 -9.43 19.78
C PHE A 528 -21.78 -8.47 19.43
N ASN A 529 -22.71 -8.25 20.37
CA ASN A 529 -23.79 -7.29 20.17
C ASN A 529 -23.24 -5.86 20.06
N PHE A 530 -22.25 -5.52 20.89
CA PHE A 530 -21.57 -4.23 20.82
C PHE A 530 -20.85 -4.05 19.48
N LEU A 531 -20.11 -5.06 19.02
CA LEU A 531 -19.44 -5.03 17.71
C LEU A 531 -20.46 -4.82 16.57
N ARG A 532 -21.58 -5.55 16.60
CA ARG A 532 -22.67 -5.35 15.63
C ARG A 532 -23.16 -3.91 15.62
N ASP A 533 -23.37 -3.32 16.80
CA ASP A 533 -23.95 -1.99 16.90
C ASP A 533 -22.96 -0.92 16.41
N ILE A 534 -21.65 -1.05 16.70
CA ILE A 534 -20.59 -0.23 16.10
C ILE A 534 -20.57 -0.38 14.57
N LEU A 535 -20.56 -1.61 14.06
CA LEU A 535 -20.56 -1.89 12.62
C LEU A 535 -21.81 -1.38 11.90
N LEU A 536 -22.92 -1.17 12.60
CA LEU A 536 -24.17 -0.65 12.01
C LEU A 536 -24.38 0.84 12.27
N PHE A 537 -23.36 1.54 12.78
CA PHE A 537 -23.42 2.94 13.21
C PHE A 537 -24.58 3.22 14.20
N ARG A 538 -24.89 2.23 15.05
CA ARG A 538 -25.87 2.31 16.14
C ARG A 538 -25.13 2.65 17.43
N PHE A 539 -24.75 3.91 17.57
CA PHE A 539 -23.98 4.37 18.73
C PHE A 539 -24.90 4.64 19.94
N PRO A 540 -24.46 4.33 21.17
CA PRO A 540 -25.12 4.82 22.38
C PRO A 540 -25.19 6.35 22.40
N GLU A 541 -26.23 6.95 23.01
CA GLU A 541 -26.42 8.42 23.07
C GLU A 541 -25.21 9.22 23.58
N ASN A 542 -24.31 8.57 24.31
CA ASN A 542 -23.11 9.13 24.92
C ASN A 542 -21.79 8.76 24.21
N LEU A 543 -21.86 8.21 23.00
CA LEU A 543 -20.69 7.95 22.15
C LEU A 543 -20.83 8.83 20.90
N GLU A 544 -19.95 9.81 20.76
CA GLU A 544 -19.91 10.67 19.58
C GLU A 544 -19.57 9.85 18.32
N GLN A 545 -20.00 10.35 17.16
CA GLN A 545 -19.81 9.68 15.87
C GLN A 545 -18.36 9.75 15.36
N GLU A 546 -17.55 10.65 15.92
CA GLU A 546 -16.11 10.84 15.65
C GLU A 546 -15.23 9.90 16.50
#